data_AF-A0A9E6PHL7-F1
#
_entry.id   AF-A0A9E6PHL7-F1
#
_cell.length_a   1.000
_cell.length_b   1.000
_cell.length_c   1.000
_cell.angle_alpha   90.00
_cell.angle_beta   90.00
_cell.angle_gamma   90.00
#
_symmetry.space_group_name_H-M   'P 1'
#
loop_
_entity.id
_entity.type
_entity.pdbx_description
1 polymer ?
#
loop_
_entity_poly.entity_id
_entity_poly.type
_entity_poly.pdbx_seq_one_letter_code
_entity_poly.pdbx_strand_id
1 'polypeptide(L)'
;MSHTPDNDAAEPGQGRDWFLLLATFIVCTAVSLGVYFVRLNLEVDREREALTERLVRCREAGRAALGEQPGASLRNDCSSIEAEFTSRFGYAR
;
A
#
# COMPACT_ATOMS: atom_id res chain seq x y z
N MET A 1 3.34 27.24 65.12
CA MET A 1 3.72 27.04 63.71
C MET A 1 4.06 25.57 63.55
N SER A 2 3.16 24.80 62.94
CA SER A 2 3.41 23.41 62.57
C SER A 2 2.64 23.14 61.30
N HIS A 3 3.41 23.01 60.21
CA HIS A 3 2.98 22.70 58.86
C HIS A 3 2.06 21.48 58.85
N THR A 4 0.85 21.64 58.31
CA THR A 4 0.08 20.51 57.79
C THR A 4 0.75 20.06 56.49
N PRO A 5 0.95 18.75 56.26
CA PRO A 5 1.33 18.25 54.95
C PRO A 5 0.10 18.37 54.05
N ASP A 6 0.26 19.11 52.96
CA ASP A 6 -0.73 19.16 51.89
C ASP A 6 -0.89 17.73 51.35
N ASN A 7 -2.07 17.14 51.58
CA ASN A 7 -2.44 15.90 50.95
C ASN A 7 -2.69 16.23 49.48
N ASP A 8 -1.73 15.90 48.62
CA ASP A 8 -1.87 15.90 47.17
C ASP A 8 -3.03 14.96 46.79
N ALA A 9 -4.23 15.53 46.71
CA ALA A 9 -5.39 14.87 46.13
C ALA A 9 -5.10 14.68 44.64
N ALA A 10 -4.79 13.45 44.24
CA ALA A 10 -4.65 13.10 42.84
C ALA A 10 -5.94 13.52 42.10
N GLU A 11 -5.81 14.48 41.17
CA GLU A 11 -6.95 15.00 40.43
C GLU A 11 -7.66 13.87 39.68
N PRO A 12 -9.01 13.82 39.69
CA PRO A 12 -9.79 12.78 39.03
C PRO A 12 -9.62 12.73 37.50
N GLY A 13 -8.88 13.69 36.91
CA GLY A 13 -8.54 13.75 35.49
C GLY A 13 -7.32 12.94 35.06
N GLN A 14 -6.41 12.58 35.98
CA GLN A 14 -5.08 12.01 35.66
C GLN A 14 -5.16 10.78 34.75
N GLY A 15 -6.08 9.85 35.05
CA GLY A 15 -6.25 8.63 34.25
C GLY A 15 -6.82 8.91 32.87
N ARG A 16 -7.83 9.78 32.79
CA ARG A 16 -8.49 10.17 31.53
C ARG A 16 -7.51 10.87 30.59
N ASP A 17 -6.71 11.78 31.12
CA ASP A 17 -5.77 12.57 30.32
C ASP A 17 -4.64 11.69 29.77
N TRP A 18 -4.13 10.75 30.57
CA TRP A 18 -3.20 9.71 30.10
C TRP A 18 -3.80 8.86 28.96
N PHE A 19 -5.05 8.41 29.09
CA PHE A 19 -5.70 7.62 28.05
C PHE A 19 -5.87 8.43 26.75
N LEU A 20 -6.21 9.72 26.86
CA LEU A 20 -6.33 10.60 25.69
C LEU A 20 -4.97 10.81 25.00
N LEU A 21 -3.89 10.97 25.77
CA LEU A 21 -2.54 11.09 25.23
C LEU A 21 -2.10 9.80 24.51
N LEU A 22 -2.35 8.64 25.12
CA LEU A 22 -2.06 7.33 24.52
C LEU A 22 -2.86 7.13 23.23
N ALA A 23 -4.16 7.39 23.25
CA ALA A 23 -5.02 7.26 22.08
C ALA A 23 -4.56 8.20 20.96
N THR A 24 -4.23 9.45 21.29
CA THR A 24 -3.71 10.43 20.32
C THR A 24 -2.41 9.94 19.70
N PHE A 25 -1.47 9.44 20.50
CA PHE A 25 -0.21 8.89 20.00
C PHE A 25 -0.42 7.71 19.05
N ILE A 26 -1.32 6.77 19.40
CA ILE A 26 -1.66 5.63 18.56
C ILE A 26 -2.26 6.10 17.22
N VAL A 27 -3.22 7.04 17.26
CA VAL A 27 -3.86 7.57 16.05
C VAL A 27 -2.85 8.30 15.18
N CYS A 28 -2.01 9.17 15.75
CA CYS A 28 -0.97 9.88 15.01
C CYS A 28 0.01 8.90 14.35
N THR A 29 0.42 7.86 15.07
CA THR A 29 1.32 6.83 14.54
C THR A 29 0.66 6.05 13.41
N ALA A 30 -0.59 5.61 13.59
CA ALA A 30 -1.35 4.89 12.57
C ALA A 30 -1.54 5.72 11.29
N VAL A 31 -1.88 7.00 11.42
CA VAL A 31 -2.01 7.93 10.28
C VAL A 31 -0.67 8.11 9.58
N SER A 32 0.41 8.32 10.34
CA SER A 32 1.76 8.52 9.77
C SER A 32 2.23 7.28 9.01
N LEU A 33 2.00 6.09 9.58
CA LEU A 33 2.27 4.82 8.91
C LEU A 33 1.39 4.64 7.68
N GLY A 34 0.10 4.92 7.75
CA GLY A 34 -0.80 4.86 6.60
C GLY A 34 -0.34 5.75 5.44
N VAL A 35 0.05 6.99 5.74
CA VAL A 35 0.62 7.91 4.73
C VAL A 35 1.93 7.36 4.18
N TYR A 36 2.83 6.86 5.03
CA TYR A 36 4.10 6.28 4.61
C TYR A 36 3.90 5.08 3.67
N PHE A 37 3.00 4.16 4.02
CA PHE A 37 2.67 3.00 3.19
C PHE A 37 2.04 3.42 1.86
N VAL A 38 1.12 4.40 1.85
CA VAL A 38 0.56 4.91 0.58
C VAL A 38 1.65 5.54 -0.28
N ARG A 39 2.58 6.31 0.29
CA ARG A 39 3.71 6.88 -0.47
C ARG A 39 4.60 5.79 -1.08
N LEU A 40 4.85 4.70 -0.37
CA LEU A 40 5.58 3.55 -0.91
C LEU A 40 4.80 2.81 -2.00
N ASN A 41 3.48 2.67 -1.86
CA ASN A 41 2.65 2.01 -2.87
C ASN A 41 2.46 2.87 -4.13
N LEU A 42 2.50 4.20 -4.03
CA LEU A 42 2.48 5.10 -5.19
C LEU A 42 3.67 4.90 -6.12
N GLU A 43 4.83 4.49 -5.58
CA GLU A 43 6.00 4.16 -6.40
C GLU A 43 5.74 2.89 -7.23
N VAL A 44 4.97 1.94 -6.69
CA VAL A 44 4.61 0.68 -7.36
C VAL A 44 3.43 0.86 -8.32
N ASP A 45 2.46 1.73 -8.01
CA ASP A 45 1.29 1.96 -8.87
C ASP A 45 1.66 2.63 -10.21
N ARG A 46 2.68 3.50 -10.23
CA ARG A 46 3.18 4.07 -11.50
C ARG A 46 3.81 3.02 -12.42
N GLU A 47 4.50 2.02 -11.86
CA GLU A 47 5.04 0.92 -12.66
C GLU A 47 3.93 -0.05 -13.12
N ARG A 48 2.90 -0.25 -12.29
CA ARG A 48 1.75 -1.11 -12.63
C ARG A 48 0.90 -0.51 -13.74
N GLU A 49 0.65 0.79 -13.77
CA GLU A 49 -0.15 1.43 -14.84
C GLU A 49 0.52 1.25 -16.21
N ALA A 50 1.83 1.50 -16.31
CA ALA A 50 2.57 1.41 -17.57
C ALA A 50 2.63 -0.01 -18.18
N LEU A 51 2.61 -1.04 -17.33
CA LEU A 51 2.69 -2.44 -17.77
C LEU A 51 1.31 -3.09 -17.93
N THR A 52 0.31 -2.65 -17.15
CA THR A 52 -1.06 -3.17 -17.26
C THR A 52 -1.68 -2.78 -18.59
N GLU A 53 -1.46 -1.56 -19.09
CA GLU A 53 -2.00 -1.14 -20.39
C GLU A 53 -1.49 -1.99 -21.57
N ARG A 54 -0.22 -2.41 -21.52
CA ARG A 54 0.37 -3.29 -22.54
C ARG A 54 -0.16 -4.72 -22.42
N LEU A 55 -0.31 -5.23 -21.20
CA LEU A 55 -0.90 -6.55 -20.96
C LEU A 55 -2.35 -6.64 -21.39
N VAL A 56 -3.15 -5.59 -21.19
CA VAL A 56 -4.55 -5.55 -21.66
C VAL A 56 -4.60 -5.64 -23.19
N ARG A 57 -3.81 -4.84 -23.92
CA ARG A 57 -3.73 -4.94 -25.40
C ARG A 57 -3.27 -6.31 -25.88
N CYS A 58 -2.32 -6.91 -25.19
CA CYS A 58 -1.83 -8.25 -25.46
C CYS A 58 -2.91 -9.33 -25.28
N ARG A 59 -3.68 -9.22 -24.21
CA ARG A 59 -4.77 -10.14 -23.89
C ARG A 59 -5.97 -9.97 -24.81
N GLU A 60 -6.29 -8.73 -25.19
CA GLU A 60 -7.31 -8.43 -26.19
C GLU A 60 -6.90 -8.92 -27.58
N ALA A 61 -5.65 -8.72 -27.98
CA ALA A 61 -5.11 -9.27 -29.23
C ALA A 61 -5.11 -10.81 -29.22
N GLY A 62 -4.73 -11.46 -28.12
CA GLY A 62 -4.79 -12.91 -27.99
C GLY A 62 -6.22 -13.46 -28.05
N ARG A 63 -7.20 -12.72 -27.51
CA ARG A 63 -8.64 -13.08 -27.61
C ARG A 63 -9.23 -12.87 -28.99
N ALA A 64 -8.88 -11.77 -29.66
CA ALA A 64 -9.27 -11.52 -31.05
C ALA A 64 -8.62 -12.55 -32.00
N ALA A 65 -7.39 -12.95 -31.70
CA ALA A 65 -6.61 -13.86 -32.53
C ALA A 65 -6.89 -15.35 -32.29
N LEU A 66 -7.69 -15.70 -31.28
CA LEU A 66 -8.33 -17.03 -31.21
C LEU A 66 -9.35 -17.24 -32.35
N GLY A 67 -9.74 -16.19 -33.08
CA GLY A 67 -10.50 -16.26 -34.34
C GLY A 67 -9.66 -16.09 -35.61
N GLU A 68 -8.47 -15.48 -35.54
CA GLU A 68 -7.58 -15.19 -36.67
C GLU A 68 -6.13 -15.39 -36.22
N GLN A 69 -5.38 -16.35 -36.79
CA GLN A 69 -4.03 -16.71 -36.32
C GLN A 69 -3.13 -15.48 -36.10
N PRO A 70 -2.72 -15.16 -34.86
CA PRO A 70 -1.80 -14.05 -34.63
C PRO A 70 -0.44 -14.45 -35.18
N GLY A 71 0.17 -13.57 -35.98
CA GLY A 71 1.53 -13.76 -36.50
C GLY A 71 2.52 -14.08 -35.38
N ALA A 72 3.46 -14.98 -35.64
CA ALA A 72 4.38 -15.52 -34.63
C ALA A 72 5.17 -14.44 -33.87
N SER A 73 5.48 -13.31 -34.52
CA SER A 73 6.14 -12.15 -33.89
C SER A 73 5.30 -11.55 -32.75
N LEU A 74 4.01 -11.30 -33.00
CA LEU A 74 3.10 -10.69 -32.01
C LEU A 74 2.92 -11.61 -30.79
N ARG A 75 2.87 -12.92 -31.02
CA ARG A 75 2.76 -13.93 -29.95
C ARG A 75 4.03 -14.01 -29.10
N ASN A 76 5.20 -13.94 -29.72
CA ASN A 76 6.49 -13.95 -29.01
C ASN A 76 6.68 -12.67 -28.19
N ASP A 77 6.38 -11.51 -28.78
CA ASP A 77 6.45 -10.21 -28.09
C ASP A 77 5.52 -10.18 -26.87
N CYS A 78 4.34 -10.75 -27.01
CA CYS A 78 3.36 -10.80 -25.92
C CYS A 78 3.81 -11.71 -24.77
N SER A 79 4.36 -12.89 -25.10
CA SER A 79 4.91 -13.81 -24.09
C SER A 79 6.12 -13.24 -23.34
N SER A 80 6.94 -12.41 -24.02
CA SER A 80 8.06 -11.72 -23.40
C SER A 80 7.61 -10.69 -22.36
N ILE A 81 6.54 -9.93 -22.67
CA ILE A 81 5.98 -8.93 -21.75
C ILE A 81 5.34 -9.60 -20.52
N GLU A 82 4.66 -10.73 -20.71
CA GLU A 82 4.07 -11.51 -19.62
C GLU A 82 5.15 -12.10 -18.70
N ALA A 83 6.25 -12.60 -19.27
CA ALA A 83 7.39 -13.11 -18.51
C ALA A 83 8.08 -12.00 -17.69
N GLU A 84 8.28 -10.82 -18.28
CA GLU A 84 8.86 -9.66 -17.60
C GLU A 84 7.99 -9.20 -16.42
N PHE A 85 6.68 -9.12 -16.61
CA PHE A 85 5.74 -8.76 -15.56
C PHE A 85 5.72 -9.78 -14.42
N THR A 86 5.70 -11.07 -14.76
CA THR A 86 5.70 -12.17 -13.76
C THR A 86 7.01 -12.19 -12.97
N SER A 87 8.16 -11.95 -13.61
CA SER A 87 9.45 -11.88 -12.93
C SER A 87 9.55 -10.67 -11.99
N ARG A 88 8.96 -9.53 -12.35
CA ARG A 88 9.11 -8.28 -11.60
C ARG A 88 8.08 -8.12 -10.48
N PHE A 89 6.86 -8.63 -10.66
CA PHE A 89 5.75 -8.44 -9.72
C PHE A 89 5.15 -9.75 -9.18
N GLY A 90 5.41 -10.90 -9.82
CA GLY A 90 4.86 -12.20 -9.43
C GLY A 90 5.57 -12.87 -8.24
N TYR A 91 6.72 -12.35 -7.80
CA TYR A 91 7.49 -12.90 -6.67
C TYR A 91 7.18 -12.28 -5.31
N ALA A 92 6.28 -11.30 -5.23
CA ALA A 92 5.78 -10.82 -3.94
C ALA A 92 4.69 -11.78 -3.42
N ARG A 93 5.12 -12.88 -2.78
CA ARG A 93 4.24 -13.79 -2.04
C ARG A 93 4.68 -13.90 -0.59
#